data_AF-A0A165DQ32-F1
#
_entry.id   AF-A0A165DQ32-F1
#
_cell.length_a   1.000
_cell.length_b   1.000
_cell.length_c   1.000
_cell.angle_alpha   90.00
_cell.angle_beta   90.00
_cell.angle_gamma   90.00
#
_symmetry.space_group_name_H-M   'P 1'
#
loop_
_entity.id
_entity.type
_entity.pdbx_description
1 polymer ?
#
loop_
_entity_poly.entity_id
_entity_poly.type
_entity_poly.pdbx_seq_one_letter_code
_entity_poly.pdbx_strand_id
1 'polypeptide(L)'
;MRLFASLLTSTLALVQVNAALGSFDASCQSITYTKSGSDIVLAAGCAKSNGTYYWTTISLNSCIGNFNGQLNCGSGYASSCSTCNILNGNNLECQQCKDTSENLKRSVSWLPICIRNEEGTLKCH
;
A
#
# COMPACT_ATOMS: atom_id res chain seq x y z
N MET A 1 65.57 9.91 -2.14
CA MET A 1 64.47 10.89 -2.33
C MET A 1 63.20 10.13 -2.68
N ARG A 2 62.23 10.15 -1.75
CA ARG A 2 60.79 9.85 -1.82
C ARG A 2 60.30 8.49 -2.36
N LEU A 3 59.93 7.64 -1.39
CA LEU A 3 58.97 6.55 -1.47
C LEU A 3 57.58 7.08 -1.91
N PHE A 4 56.88 6.36 -2.79
CA PHE A 4 55.44 6.51 -2.99
C PHE A 4 54.80 5.12 -3.06
N ALA A 5 54.22 4.68 -1.94
CA ALA A 5 53.31 3.55 -1.88
C ALA A 5 51.90 4.06 -2.23
N SER A 6 51.35 3.60 -3.36
CA SER A 6 49.99 3.94 -3.78
C SER A 6 49.01 2.93 -3.20
N LEU A 7 48.19 3.35 -2.22
CA LEU A 7 47.08 2.55 -1.71
C LEU A 7 45.88 2.70 -2.65
N LEU A 8 45.52 1.61 -3.34
CA LEU A 8 44.22 1.47 -4.00
C LEU A 8 43.15 1.27 -2.91
N THR A 9 42.44 2.34 -2.56
CA THR A 9 41.26 2.26 -1.70
C THR A 9 40.09 1.72 -2.52
N SER A 10 39.76 0.44 -2.33
CA SER A 10 38.55 -0.15 -2.89
C SER A 10 37.34 0.41 -2.15
N THR A 11 36.57 1.27 -2.81
CA THR A 11 35.27 1.69 -2.30
C THR A 11 34.28 0.57 -2.57
N LEU A 12 33.90 -0.19 -1.53
CA LEU A 12 32.68 -0.97 -1.59
C LEU A 12 31.51 0.01 -1.73
N ALA A 13 30.96 0.10 -2.94
CA ALA A 13 29.64 0.70 -3.11
C ALA A 13 28.64 -0.22 -2.40
N LEU A 14 28.06 0.25 -1.30
CA LEU A 14 26.83 -0.33 -0.78
C LEU A 14 25.78 -0.09 -1.87
N VAL A 15 25.55 -1.11 -2.71
CA VAL A 15 24.33 -1.17 -3.51
C VAL A 15 23.21 -1.24 -2.48
N GLN A 16 22.59 -0.09 -2.21
CA GLN A 16 21.32 -0.05 -1.53
C GLN A 16 20.37 -0.81 -2.44
N VAL A 17 20.18 -2.09 -2.14
CA VAL A 17 19.03 -2.81 -2.65
C VAL A 17 17.85 -2.03 -2.11
N ASN A 18 17.24 -1.20 -2.95
CA ASN A 18 15.86 -0.82 -2.75
C ASN A 18 15.11 -2.15 -2.80
N ALA A 19 14.99 -2.81 -1.64
CA ALA A 19 13.95 -3.79 -1.44
C ALA A 19 12.71 -3.09 -1.93
N ALA A 20 12.13 -3.59 -3.03
CA ALA A 20 10.86 -3.13 -3.55
C ALA A 20 10.00 -2.81 -2.34
N LEU A 21 9.60 -1.55 -2.16
CA LEU A 21 8.81 -1.11 -1.01
C LEU A 21 7.64 -2.08 -0.92
N GLY A 22 7.76 -3.05 -0.02
CA GLY A 22 7.12 -4.34 -0.21
C GLY A 22 5.63 -4.11 -0.17
N SER A 23 4.95 -4.49 -1.24
CA SER A 23 3.50 -4.53 -1.20
C SER A 23 3.07 -5.34 0.01
N PHE A 24 2.06 -4.87 0.72
CA PHE A 24 1.69 -5.50 2.00
C PHE A 24 1.38 -7.00 1.83
N ASP A 25 0.82 -7.40 0.70
CA ASP A 25 0.47 -8.77 0.36
C ASP A 25 1.68 -9.71 0.20
N ALA A 26 2.88 -9.17 0.02
CA ALA A 26 4.11 -9.97 -0.03
C ALA A 26 4.69 -10.30 1.36
N SER A 27 4.33 -9.54 2.40
CA SER A 27 4.97 -9.63 3.73
C SER A 27 3.99 -9.62 4.91
N CYS A 28 2.69 -9.63 4.62
CA CYS A 28 1.64 -9.78 5.61
C CYS A 28 0.89 -11.11 5.41
N GLN A 29 0.37 -11.64 6.51
CA GLN A 29 -0.39 -12.88 6.57
C GLN A 29 -1.69 -12.67 7.33
N SER A 30 -2.61 -13.64 7.22
CA SER A 30 -3.93 -13.58 7.87
C SER A 30 -4.69 -12.29 7.53
N ILE A 31 -4.59 -11.88 6.26
CA ILE A 31 -5.24 -10.69 5.70
C ILE A 31 -6.76 -10.84 5.81
N THR A 32 -7.41 -9.86 6.41
CA THR A 32 -8.86 -9.80 6.59
C THR A 32 -9.38 -8.41 6.26
N TYR A 33 -10.60 -8.35 5.76
CA TYR A 33 -11.28 -7.11 5.39
C TYR A 33 -12.59 -7.00 6.14
N THR A 34 -12.81 -5.89 6.83
CA THR A 34 -14.05 -5.61 7.56
C THR A 34 -14.69 -4.35 7.00
N LYS A 35 -15.98 -4.43 6.64
CA LYS A 35 -16.72 -3.28 6.13
C LYS A 35 -17.20 -2.39 7.27
N SER A 36 -16.98 -1.07 7.14
CA SER A 36 -17.44 -0.05 8.08
C SER A 36 -18.11 1.08 7.30
N GLY A 37 -19.43 0.96 7.10
CA GLY A 37 -20.18 1.84 6.20
C GLY A 37 -19.71 1.69 4.74
N SER A 38 -19.27 2.81 4.14
CA SER A 38 -18.68 2.83 2.79
C SER A 38 -17.17 2.55 2.78
N ASP A 39 -16.52 2.56 3.95
CA ASP A 39 -15.11 2.23 4.10
C ASP A 39 -14.92 0.72 4.30
N ILE A 40 -13.72 0.26 4.01
CA ILE A 40 -13.25 -1.10 4.30
C ILE A 40 -11.96 -0.96 5.11
N VAL A 41 -11.88 -1.67 6.22
CA VAL A 41 -10.69 -1.74 7.06
C VAL A 41 -9.95 -3.03 6.72
N LEU A 42 -8.69 -2.91 6.34
CA LEU A 42 -7.75 -4.01 6.15
C LEU A 42 -7.06 -4.29 7.49
N ALA A 43 -7.03 -5.54 7.92
CA ALA A 43 -6.29 -6.01 9.09
C ALA A 43 -5.43 -7.21 8.72
N ALA A 44 -4.17 -7.23 9.17
CA ALA A 44 -3.24 -8.32 8.88
C ALA A 44 -2.12 -8.41 9.93
N GLY A 45 -1.48 -9.58 10.01
CA GLY A 45 -0.21 -9.73 10.70
C GLY A 45 0.93 -9.46 9.72
N CYS A 46 1.71 -8.41 9.93
CA CYS A 46 2.76 -8.00 9.00
C CYS A 46 4.15 -8.23 9.58
N ALA A 47 5.07 -8.73 8.74
CA ALA A 47 6.43 -9.05 9.15
C ALA A 47 7.25 -7.78 9.44
N LYS A 48 8.06 -7.82 10.49
CA LYS A 48 9.15 -6.86 10.75
C LYS A 48 10.45 -7.37 10.13
N SER A 49 11.44 -6.48 10.03
CA SER A 49 12.79 -6.85 9.57
C SER A 49 13.45 -7.98 10.39
N ASN A 50 13.09 -8.10 11.68
CA ASN A 50 13.59 -9.16 12.57
C ASN A 50 12.84 -10.51 12.45
N GLY A 51 11.92 -10.65 11.49
CA GLY A 51 11.14 -11.87 11.25
C GLY A 51 9.93 -12.07 12.17
N THR A 52 9.72 -11.22 13.17
CA THR A 52 8.49 -11.24 13.98
C THR A 52 7.32 -10.61 13.22
N TYR A 53 6.09 -10.99 13.58
CA TYR A 53 4.89 -10.42 13.00
C TYR A 53 4.20 -9.49 13.99
N TYR A 54 3.65 -8.38 13.49
CA TYR A 54 2.83 -7.46 14.25
C TYR A 54 1.44 -7.33 13.63
N TRP A 55 0.41 -7.43 14.46
CA TRP A 55 -0.96 -7.25 14.01
C TRP A 55 -1.26 -5.76 13.84
N THR A 56 -1.70 -5.36 12.66
CA THR A 56 -1.90 -3.97 12.28
C THR A 56 -3.16 -3.83 11.44
N THR A 57 -3.75 -2.63 11.46
CA THR A 57 -4.96 -2.31 10.71
C THR A 57 -4.80 -1.00 9.96
N ILE A 58 -5.45 -0.86 8.82
CA ILE A 58 -5.53 0.40 8.07
C ILE A 58 -6.90 0.55 7.42
N SER A 59 -7.44 1.77 7.46
CA SER A 59 -8.64 2.14 6.70
C SER A 59 -8.25 2.28 5.23
N LEU A 60 -8.93 1.61 4.30
CA LEU A 60 -8.68 1.81 2.88
C LEU A 60 -9.00 3.26 2.47
N ASN A 61 -9.95 3.90 3.14
CA ASN A 61 -10.27 5.31 2.93
C ASN A 61 -9.10 6.26 3.28
N SER A 62 -8.10 5.80 4.05
CA SER A 62 -6.88 6.57 4.31
C SER A 62 -5.85 6.51 3.18
N CYS A 63 -5.90 5.48 2.32
CA CYS A 63 -4.89 5.26 1.26
C CYS A 63 -5.46 5.25 -0.16
N ILE A 64 -6.78 5.18 -0.31
CA ILE A 64 -7.47 5.22 -1.59
C ILE A 64 -8.36 6.46 -1.65
N GLY A 65 -8.23 7.21 -2.75
CA GLY A 65 -9.09 8.34 -3.10
C GLY A 65 -9.94 8.03 -4.32
N ASN A 66 -10.97 8.84 -4.53
CA ASN A 66 -11.74 8.88 -5.77
C ASN A 66 -11.38 10.14 -6.55
N PHE A 67 -10.79 9.96 -7.72
CA PHE A 67 -10.38 11.03 -8.63
C PHE A 67 -11.24 10.97 -9.89
N ASN A 68 -12.28 11.82 -9.93
CA ASN A 68 -13.21 11.90 -11.06
C ASN A 68 -13.84 10.54 -11.45
N GLY A 69 -14.31 9.79 -10.45
CA GLY A 69 -14.92 8.46 -10.64
C GLY A 69 -13.91 7.31 -10.72
N GLN A 70 -12.61 7.58 -10.54
CA GLN A 70 -11.55 6.57 -10.58
C GLN A 70 -10.85 6.42 -9.23
N LEU A 71 -10.80 5.19 -8.72
CA LEU A 71 -10.05 4.84 -7.52
C LEU A 71 -8.55 4.86 -7.83
N ASN A 72 -7.77 5.56 -6.99
CA ASN A 72 -6.31 5.57 -7.05
C ASN A 72 -5.73 5.86 -5.65
N CYS A 73 -4.41 5.79 -5.50
CA CYS A 73 -3.74 6.16 -4.26
C CYS A 73 -4.05 7.60 -3.88
N GLY A 74 -4.47 7.82 -2.64
CA GLY A 74 -5.00 9.08 -2.17
C GLY A 74 -5.75 8.89 -0.85
N SER A 75 -6.80 9.65 -0.62
CA SER A 75 -7.67 9.43 0.53
C SER A 75 -9.10 9.86 0.23
N GLY A 76 -10.05 9.36 1.03
CA GLY A 76 -11.42 9.87 1.01
C GLY A 76 -12.37 9.20 0.01
N TYR A 77 -12.04 8.06 -0.59
CA TYR A 77 -12.94 7.40 -1.54
C TYR A 77 -14.33 7.10 -0.96
N ALA A 78 -14.43 6.75 0.33
CA ALA A 78 -15.67 6.32 0.97
C ALA A 78 -16.73 7.44 1.06
N SER A 79 -16.34 8.70 0.88
CA SER A 79 -17.26 9.85 0.85
C SER A 79 -18.04 9.98 -0.46
N SER A 80 -17.49 9.43 -1.56
CA SER A 80 -18.00 9.62 -2.92
C SER A 80 -18.12 8.32 -3.73
N CYS A 81 -17.76 7.19 -3.13
CA CYS A 81 -17.98 5.87 -3.66
C CYS A 81 -18.87 5.01 -2.74
N SER A 82 -19.66 4.12 -3.35
CA SER A 82 -20.56 3.17 -2.70
C SER A 82 -20.53 1.81 -3.39
N THR A 83 -21.13 0.82 -2.72
CA THR A 83 -21.19 -0.57 -3.21
C THR A 83 -19.78 -1.13 -3.47
N CYS A 84 -18.89 -0.90 -2.51
CA CYS A 84 -17.50 -1.34 -2.56
C CYS A 84 -17.30 -2.72 -1.93
N ASN A 85 -16.46 -3.54 -2.57
CA ASN A 85 -16.09 -4.90 -2.16
C ASN A 85 -14.62 -5.18 -2.50
N ILE A 86 -14.05 -6.20 -1.87
CA ILE A 86 -12.72 -6.72 -2.21
C ILE A 86 -12.86 -7.88 -3.18
N LEU A 87 -12.22 -7.77 -4.34
CA LEU A 87 -12.11 -8.83 -5.35
C LEU A 87 -10.72 -9.44 -5.32
N ASN A 88 -10.66 -10.77 -5.42
CA ASN A 88 -9.41 -11.54 -5.52
C ASN A 88 -8.37 -11.18 -4.44
N GLY A 89 -8.85 -10.83 -3.23
CA GLY A 89 -8.02 -10.51 -2.07
C GLY A 89 -7.32 -9.14 -2.10
N ASN A 90 -7.06 -8.55 -3.26
CA ASN A 90 -6.20 -7.35 -3.37
C ASN A 90 -6.78 -6.21 -4.20
N ASN A 91 -7.99 -6.34 -4.76
CA ASN A 91 -8.60 -5.28 -5.56
C ASN A 91 -9.80 -4.69 -4.83
N LEU A 92 -9.76 -3.39 -4.54
CA LEU A 92 -10.94 -2.66 -4.12
C LEU A 92 -11.75 -2.31 -5.38
N GLU A 93 -12.91 -2.91 -5.53
CA GLU A 93 -13.89 -2.52 -6.54
C GLU A 93 -15.01 -1.73 -5.87
N CYS A 94 -15.39 -0.60 -6.47
CA CYS A 94 -16.62 0.11 -6.16
C CYS A 94 -17.48 0.20 -7.43
N GLN A 95 -18.75 -0.19 -7.33
CA GLN A 95 -19.68 -0.13 -8.46
C GLN A 95 -20.12 1.31 -8.78
N GLN A 96 -20.03 2.21 -7.80
CA GLN A 96 -20.52 3.56 -7.90
C GLN A 96 -19.51 4.52 -7.28
N CYS A 97 -18.68 5.16 -8.08
CA CYS A 97 -17.84 6.29 -7.69
C CYS A 97 -18.28 7.53 -8.46
N LYS A 98 -18.58 8.60 -7.74
CA LYS A 98 -19.01 9.87 -8.35
C LYS A 98 -17.85 10.53 -9.08
N ASP A 99 -18.09 10.96 -10.32
CA ASP A 99 -17.21 11.87 -11.02
C ASP A 99 -17.54 13.34 -10.67
N THR A 100 -16.80 14.29 -11.24
CA THR A 100 -16.98 15.74 -10.98
C THR A 100 -18.34 16.28 -11.46
N SER A 101 -19.05 15.51 -12.28
CA SER A 101 -20.40 15.82 -12.78
C SER A 101 -21.48 14.99 -12.08
N GLU A 102 -21.16 14.37 -10.94
CA GLU A 102 -22.03 13.49 -10.17
C GLU A 102 -22.47 12.20 -10.90
N ASN A 103 -21.85 11.85 -12.03
CA ASN A 103 -22.15 10.57 -12.69
C ASN A 103 -21.47 9.43 -11.94
N LEU A 104 -22.14 8.28 -11.89
CA LEU A 104 -21.61 7.09 -11.24
C LEU A 104 -20.75 6.27 -12.21
N LYS A 105 -19.53 5.95 -11.79
CA LYS A 105 -18.59 5.10 -12.52
C LYS A 105 -18.26 3.87 -11.70
N ARG A 106 -18.17 2.71 -12.36
CA ARG A 106 -17.50 1.55 -11.76
C ARG A 106 -16.00 1.79 -11.80
N SER A 107 -15.31 1.51 -10.69
CA SER A 107 -13.87 1.63 -10.61
C SER A 107 -13.25 0.53 -9.77
N VAL A 108 -12.00 0.18 -10.09
CA VAL A 108 -11.22 -0.84 -9.41
C VAL A 108 -9.82 -0.30 -9.16
N SER A 109 -9.30 -0.47 -7.95
CA SER A 109 -7.91 -0.15 -7.60
C SER A 109 -7.22 -1.37 -7.02
N TRP A 110 -5.98 -1.59 -7.44
CA TRP A 110 -5.11 -2.64 -6.91
C TRP A 110 -4.43 -2.15 -5.62
N LEU A 111 -4.80 -2.70 -4.47
CA LEU A 111 -4.35 -2.22 -3.15
C LEU A 111 -2.83 -2.25 -2.94
N PRO A 112 -2.08 -3.27 -3.40
CA PRO A 112 -0.62 -3.33 -3.31
C PRO A 112 0.15 -2.10 -3.81
N ILE A 113 -0.42 -1.31 -4.74
CA ILE A 113 0.24 -0.09 -5.23
C ILE A 113 0.14 1.07 -4.23
N CYS A 114 -0.85 1.05 -3.34
CA CYS A 114 -1.14 2.14 -2.41
C CYS A 114 -0.86 1.79 -0.96
N ILE A 115 -0.63 0.52 -0.64
CA ILE A 115 -0.44 0.04 0.74
C ILE A 115 0.81 -0.82 0.81
N ARG A 116 1.70 -0.47 1.74
CA ARG A 116 2.92 -1.22 2.05
C ARG A 116 2.93 -1.69 3.50
N ASN A 117 3.80 -2.66 3.76
CA ASN A 117 4.23 -2.98 5.11
C ASN A 117 5.51 -2.20 5.44
N GLU A 118 5.54 -1.49 6.56
CA GLU A 118 6.71 -0.78 7.07
C GLU A 118 6.97 -1.20 8.52
N GLU A 119 8.00 -2.02 8.74
CA GLU A 119 8.36 -2.59 10.05
C GLU A 119 7.17 -3.19 10.82
N GLY A 120 6.36 -3.99 10.13
CA GLY A 120 5.18 -4.67 10.67
C GLY A 120 3.93 -3.80 10.76
N THR A 121 3.96 -2.56 10.25
CA THR A 121 2.82 -1.64 10.26
C THR A 121 2.33 -1.37 8.84
N LEU A 122 1.03 -1.51 8.59
CA LEU A 122 0.43 -1.12 7.32
C LEU A 122 0.46 0.40 7.18
N LYS A 123 0.96 0.89 6.05
CA LYS A 123 0.99 2.32 5.72
C LYS A 123 0.59 2.55 4.28
N CYS A 124 0.03 3.74 4.02
CA CYS A 124 -0.15 4.20 2.64
C CYS A 124 1.23 4.41 1.98
N HIS A 125 1.29 4.22 0.67
CA HIS A 125 2.52 4.48 -0.08
C HIS A 125 2.89 5.98 -0.04
#